data_AF-A0A0U1TZ12-F1
#
_entry.id   AF-A0A0U1TZ12-F1
#
_cell.length_a   1.000
_cell.length_b   1.000
_cell.length_c   1.000
_cell.angle_alpha   90.00
_cell.angle_beta   90.00
_cell.angle_gamma   90.00
#
_symmetry.space_group_name_H-M   'P 1'
#
loop_
_entity.id
_entity.type
_entity.pdbx_description
1 polymer ?
#
loop_
_entity_poly.entity_id
_entity_poly.type
_entity_poly.pdbx_seq_one_letter_code
_entity_poly.pdbx_strand_id
1 'polypeptide(L)' 'MNSLPIFIIMLLCFSMFMSSDSQKSTEIKCSSSSSCYIPCRKVTGRAHGKCMNGKCTCYY' A
#
# COMPACT_ATOMS: atom_id res chain seq x y z
N MET A 1 -33.96 8.54 15.08
CA MET A 1 -33.06 8.49 13.90
C MET A 1 -32.10 7.33 14.12
N ASN A 2 -32.15 6.31 13.25
CA ASN A 2 -31.30 5.14 13.40
C ASN A 2 -29.88 5.52 12.95
N SER A 3 -28.93 5.58 13.87
CA SER A 3 -27.55 6.00 13.62
C SER A 3 -26.65 4.85 13.14
N LEU A 4 -27.17 3.62 13.12
CA LEU A 4 -26.49 2.42 12.61
C LEU A 4 -25.80 2.61 11.24
N PRO A 5 -26.44 3.16 10.19
CA PRO A 5 -25.77 3.36 8.90
C PRO A 5 -24.58 4.34 8.98
N ILE A 6 -24.63 5.33 9.87
CA ILE A 6 -23.55 6.31 10.07
C ILE A 6 -22.32 5.63 10.67
N PHE A 7 -22.51 4.76 11.66
CA PHE A 7 -21.42 3.97 12.25
C PHE A 7 -20.77 3.02 11.23
N ILE A 8 -21.57 2.39 10.37
CA ILE A 8 -21.04 1.49 9.32
C ILE A 8 -20.20 2.27 8.30
N ILE A 9 -20.68 3.44 7.84
CA ILE A 9 -19.93 4.28 6.91
C ILE A 9 -18.61 4.76 7.54
N MET A 10 -18.65 5.20 8.81
CA MET A 10 -17.45 5.63 9.54
C MET A 10 -16.41 4.49 9.64
N LEU A 11 -16.85 3.27 9.96
CA LEU A 11 -15.97 2.10 10.06
C LEU A 11 -15.30 1.76 8.71
N LEU A 12 -16.06 1.83 7.61
CA LEU A 12 -15.56 1.58 6.26
C LEU A 12 -14.56 2.66 5.80
N CYS A 13 -14.79 3.92 6.14
CA CYS A 13 -13.85 5.00 5.81
C CYS A 13 -12.53 4.87 6.59
N PHE A 14 -12.59 4.47 7.87
CA PHE A 14 -11.38 4.28 8.70
C PHE A 14 -10.46 3.16 8.19
N SER A 15 -11.01 2.05 7.67
CA SER A 15 -10.20 0.93 7.18
C SER A 15 -9.44 1.24 5.88
N MET A 16 -10.00 2.08 5.02
CA MET A 16 -9.34 2.56 3.80
C MET A 16 -8.14 3.47 4.11
N PHE A 17 -8.24 4.28 5.16
CA PHE A 17 -7.17 5.19 5.57
C PHE A 17 -5.93 4.41 6.02
N MET A 18 -6.11 3.41 6.90
CA MET A 18 -5.01 2.57 7.41
C MET A 18 -4.30 1.76 6.30
N SER A 19 -5.04 1.37 5.26
CA SER A 19 -4.47 0.64 4.13
C SER A 19 -3.50 1.49 3.31
N SER A 20 -3.72 2.82 3.27
CA SER A 20 -2.93 3.76 2.48
C SER A 20 -1.54 3.99 3.07
N ASP A 21 -1.42 4.04 4.40
CA ASP A 21 -0.14 4.21 5.11
C ASP A 21 0.76 2.96 5.05
N SER A 22 0.19 1.79 4.73
CA SER A 22 0.94 0.53 4.65
C SER A 22 1.79 0.38 3.37
N GLN A 23 1.66 1.31 2.41
CA GLN A 23 2.35 1.24 1.13
C GLN A 23 3.04 2.55 0.75
N LYS A 24 4.22 2.44 0.14
CA LYS A 24 5.03 3.54 -0.38
C LYS A 24 5.26 3.34 -1.87
N SER A 25 4.64 4.20 -2.68
CA SER A 25 4.92 4.24 -4.12
C SER A 25 6.32 4.82 -4.36
N THR A 26 7.08 4.22 -5.26
CA THR A 26 8.43 4.67 -5.62
C THR A 26 8.53 4.94 -7.11
N GLU A 27 9.54 5.69 -7.54
CA GLU A 27 9.82 5.92 -8.97
C GLU A 27 10.71 4.85 -9.59
N ILE A 28 10.99 3.77 -8.84
CA ILE A 28 11.89 2.70 -9.26
C ILE A 28 11.18 1.89 -10.34
N LYS A 29 11.71 1.93 -11.56
CA LYS A 29 11.17 1.19 -12.70
C LYS A 29 11.28 -0.32 -12.46
N CYS A 30 10.25 -1.04 -12.87
CA CYS A 30 10.19 -2.49 -12.77
C CYS A 30 9.45 -3.09 -13.96
N SER A 31 9.84 -4.32 -14.31
CA SER A 31 9.13 -5.16 -15.28
C SER A 31 8.43 -6.35 -14.60
N SER A 32 8.82 -6.67 -13.36
CA SER A 32 8.27 -7.76 -12.56
C SER A 32 8.30 -7.39 -11.07
N SER A 33 7.38 -7.95 -10.28
CA SER A 33 7.34 -7.67 -8.83
C SER A 33 8.59 -8.13 -8.09
N SER A 34 9.25 -9.21 -8.54
CA SER A 34 10.49 -9.70 -7.93
C SER A 34 11.64 -8.69 -8.03
N SER A 35 11.67 -7.86 -9.08
CA SER A 35 12.65 -6.79 -9.20
C SER A 35 12.52 -5.72 -8.12
N CYS A 36 11.37 -5.63 -7.44
CA CYS A 36 11.10 -4.67 -6.37
C CYS A 36 11.54 -5.15 -4.98
N TYR A 37 11.93 -6.42 -4.79
CA TYR A 37 12.27 -6.94 -3.47
C TYR A 37 13.51 -6.30 -2.87
N ILE A 38 14.61 -6.23 -3.64
CA ILE A 38 15.84 -5.56 -3.18
C ILE A 38 15.63 -4.05 -3.02
N PRO A 39 15.02 -3.33 -4.00
CA PRO A 39 14.69 -1.92 -3.85
C PRO A 39 13.83 -1.61 -2.62
N CYS A 40 12.74 -2.35 -2.40
CA CYS A 40 11.86 -2.12 -1.27
C CYS A 40 12.55 -2.42 0.06
N ARG A 41 13.44 -3.42 0.12
CA ARG A 41 14.25 -3.67 1.32
C ARG A 41 15.14 -2.48 1.68
N LYS A 42 15.64 -1.72 0.69
CA LYS A 42 16.41 -0.50 0.93
C LYS A 42 15.56 0.70 1.38
N VAL A 43 14.28 0.74 0.97
CA VAL A 43 13.38 1.87 1.24
C VAL A 43 12.60 1.70 2.55
N THR A 44 12.06 0.51 2.82
CA THR A 44 11.19 0.22 3.98
C THR A 44 11.84 -0.73 4.98
N GLY A 45 13.00 -1.32 4.65
CA GLY A 45 13.61 -2.40 5.45
C GLY A 45 13.05 -3.79 5.15
N ARG A 46 11.97 -3.90 4.37
CA ARG A 46 11.33 -5.18 4.01
C ARG A 46 11.41 -5.46 2.52
N ALA A 47 11.67 -6.72 2.16
CA ALA A 47 11.71 -7.17 0.76
C ALA A 47 10.31 -7.42 0.17
N HIS A 48 9.33 -6.61 0.58
CA HIS A 48 7.94 -6.73 0.18
C HIS A 48 7.58 -5.59 -0.76
N GLY A 49 7.41 -5.92 -2.04
CA GLY A 49 7.11 -4.93 -3.07
C GLY A 49 6.42 -5.56 -4.26
N LYS A 50 5.59 -4.77 -4.94
CA LYS A 50 4.89 -5.17 -6.16
C LYS A 50 5.18 -4.17 -7.27
N CYS A 51 5.33 -4.69 -8.49
CA CYS A 51 5.41 -3.83 -9.66
C CYS A 51 3.98 -3.42 -10.07
N MET A 52 3.69 -2.13 -10.01
CA MET A 52 2.40 -1.56 -10.39
C MET A 52 2.64 -0.42 -11.38
N ASN A 53 2.02 -0.50 -12.57
CA ASN A 53 2.19 0.48 -13.65
C ASN A 53 3.66 0.76 -14.01
N GLY A 54 4.50 -0.28 -14.01
CA GLY A 54 5.92 -0.19 -14.35
C GLY A 54 6.80 0.44 -13.25
N LYS A 55 6.25 0.66 -12.06
CA LYS A 55 6.96 1.22 -10.89
C LYS A 55 6.78 0.34 -9.65
N CYS A 56 7.78 0.32 -8.77
CA CYS A 56 7.68 -0.44 -7.53
C CYS A 56 6.82 0.28 -6.49
N THR A 57 5.84 -0.43 -5.96
CA THR A 57 5.13 -0.08 -4.72
C THR A 57 5.66 -0.98 -3.62
N CYS A 58 6.24 -0.38 -2.58
CA CYS A 58 6.80 -1.08 -1.44
C CYS A 58 5.81 -1.13 -0.28
N TYR A 59 5.81 -2.21 0.48
CA TYR A 59 4.95 -2.36 1.65
C TYR A 59 5.81 -2.36 2.92
N TYR A 60 5.29 -1.76 3.98
CA TYR A 60 5.95 -1.68 5.28
C TYR A 60 5.89 -2.97 6.07
#